data_AF-A0A964I975-F1
#
_entry.id   AF-A0A964I975-F1
#
_cell.length_a   1.000
_cell.length_b   1.000
_cell.length_c   1.000
_cell.angle_alpha   90.00
_cell.angle_beta   90.00
_cell.angle_gamma   90.00
#
_symmetry.space_group_name_H-M   'P 1'
#
loop_
_entity.id
_entity.type
_entity.pdbx_description
1 polymer ?
#
loop_
_entity_poly.entity_id
_entity_poly.type
_entity_poly.pdbx_seq_one_letter_code
_entity_poly.pdbx_strand_id
1 'polypeptide(L)' 'MKRKVQPETIFKIALILAAAASFVFSISLYFSAEETDIAGRLNGVYVGIWVPSILALGSFVVGGKKQS' A
#
# COMPACT_ATOMS: atom_id res chain seq x y z
N MET A 1 16.10 20.99 -19.05
CA MET A 1 15.30 19.97 -19.78
C MET A 1 14.32 19.32 -18.79
N LYS A 2 13.04 19.71 -18.79
CA LYS A 2 12.03 19.10 -17.88
C LYS A 2 11.69 17.70 -18.40
N ARG A 3 12.16 16.64 -17.73
CA ARG A 3 11.82 15.25 -18.07
C ARG A 3 10.31 15.08 -17.85
N LYS A 4 9.53 14.91 -18.93
CA LYS A 4 8.11 14.57 -18.82
C LYS A 4 8.00 13.18 -18.19
N VAL A 5 7.47 13.12 -16.97
CA VAL A 5 7.18 11.86 -16.29
C VAL A 5 5.98 11.24 -16.99
N GLN A 6 6.07 9.96 -17.35
CA GLN A 6 4.96 9.26 -18.00
C GLN A 6 3.85 9.01 -16.98
N PRO A 7 2.56 9.14 -17.35
CA PRO A 7 1.44 8.92 -16.41
C PRO A 7 1.49 7.55 -15.72
N GLU A 8 1.94 6.52 -16.43
CA GLU A 8 2.15 5.18 -15.87
C GLU A 8 3.20 5.15 -14.74
N THR A 9 4.28 5.92 -14.88
CA THR A 9 5.30 6.03 -13.84
C THR A 9 4.74 6.71 -12.59
N ILE A 10 3.92 7.76 -12.76
CA ILE A 10 3.25 8.44 -11.65
C ILE A 10 2.33 7.47 -10.91
N PHE A 11 1.55 6.68 -11.65
CA PHE A 11 0.64 5.68 -11.06
C PHE A 11 1.40 4.60 -10.28
N LYS A 12 2.49 4.04 -10.84
CA LYS A 12 3.35 3.07 -10.14
C LYS A 12 3.93 3.64 -8.86
N ILE A 13 4.42 4.88 -8.90
CA ILE A 13 4.95 5.56 -7.71
C ILE A 13 3.83 5.74 -6.68
N ALA A 14 2.64 6.18 -7.09
CA ALA A 14 1.51 6.35 -6.19
C ALA A 14 1.11 5.04 -5.50
N LEU A 15 1.09 3.91 -6.23
CA LEU A 15 0.82 2.58 -5.65
C LEU A 15 1.87 2.16 -4.62
N ILE A 16 3.15 2.34 -4.93
CA ILE A 16 4.24 2.00 -4.00
C ILE A 16 4.15 2.89 -2.76
N LEU A 17 3.91 4.19 -2.92
CA LEU A 17 3.74 5.12 -1.80
C LEU A 17 2.52 4.76 -0.95
N ALA A 18 1.40 4.38 -1.57
CA ALA A 18 0.21 3.93 -0.86
C ALA A 18 0.47 2.65 -0.06
N ALA A 19 1.15 1.67 -0.65
CA ALA A 19 1.53 0.43 0.03
C ALA A 19 2.48 0.70 1.20
N ALA A 20 3.50 1.55 1.01
CA ALA A 20 4.44 1.93 2.06
C ALA A 20 3.76 2.71 3.19
N ALA A 21 2.89 3.66 2.85
CA ALA A 21 2.12 4.41 3.84
C ALA A 21 1.19 3.49 4.65
N SER A 22 0.50 2.55 3.99
CA SER A 22 -0.33 1.54 4.66
C SER A 22 0.49 0.65 5.59
N PHE A 23 1.69 0.26 5.19
CA PHE A 23 2.59 -0.55 6.03
C PHE A 23 3.06 0.20 7.27
N VAL A 24 3.52 1.44 7.11
CA VAL A 24 3.93 2.29 8.25
C VAL A 24 2.74 2.52 9.17
N PHE A 25 1.56 2.81 8.63
CA PHE A 25 0.36 3.02 9.42
C PHE A 25 -0.08 1.76 10.18
N SER A 26 0.01 0.58 9.56
CA SER A 26 -0.24 -0.72 10.19
C SER A 26 0.66 -0.95 11.42
N ILE A 27 1.96 -0.74 11.27
CA ILE A 27 2.94 -0.84 12.37
C ILE A 27 2.61 0.18 13.47
N SER A 28 2.38 1.44 13.10
CA SER A 28 2.05 2.49 14.05
C SER A 28 0.80 2.16 14.87
N LEU A 29 -0.27 1.66 14.25
CA LEU A 29 -1.49 1.24 14.95
C LEU A 29 -1.23 0.06 15.89
N TYR A 30 -0.51 -0.96 15.42
CA TYR A 30 -0.25 -2.17 16.20
C TYR A 30 0.55 -1.87 17.47
N PHE A 31 1.55 -0.98 17.38
CA PHE A 31 2.42 -0.62 18.51
C PHE A 31 1.90 0.55 19.34
N SER A 32 0.91 1.33 18.85
CA SER A 32 0.24 2.36 19.66
C SER A 32 -0.84 1.79 20.57
N ALA A 33 -1.37 0.60 20.26
CA ALA A 33 -2.28 -0.12 21.14
C ALA A 33 -1.53 -0.78 22.30
N GLU A 34 -2.12 -0.73 23.50
CA GLU A 34 -1.59 -1.49 24.64
C GLU A 34 -1.60 -2.99 24.32
N GLU A 35 -0.68 -3.75 24.92
CA GLU A 35 -0.57 -5.19 24.67
C GLU A 35 -1.82 -5.97 25.10
N THR A 36 -2.53 -5.46 26.10
CA THR A 36 -3.83 -5.96 26.58
C THR A 36 -5.00 -5.57 25.67
N ASP A 37 -4.86 -4.55 24.83
CA ASP A 37 -5.87 -4.12 23.87
C ASP A 37 -5.76 -4.89 22.54
N ILE A 38 -6.31 -6.09 22.55
CA ILE A 38 -6.34 -6.97 21.37
C ILE A 38 -7.09 -6.33 20.20
N ALA A 39 -8.18 -5.59 20.48
CA ALA A 39 -8.96 -4.94 19.44
C ALA A 39 -8.15 -3.84 18.73
N GLY A 40 -7.39 -3.04 19.49
CA GLY A 40 -6.46 -2.06 18.95
C GLY A 40 -5.38 -2.68 18.07
N ARG A 41 -4.78 -3.79 18.50
CA ARG A 41 -3.75 -4.51 17.73
C ARG A 41 -4.31 -5.11 16.43
N LEU A 42 -5.55 -5.62 16.45
CA LEU A 42 -6.21 -6.14 15.25
C LEU A 42 -6.37 -5.08 14.16
N ASN A 43 -6.60 -3.82 14.52
CA ASN A 43 -6.66 -2.73 13.52
C ASN A 43 -5.35 -2.61 12.74
N GLY A 44 -4.20 -2.72 13.42
CA GLY A 44 -2.89 -2.76 12.77
C GLY A 44 -2.77 -3.92 11.79
N VAL A 45 -3.22 -5.12 12.17
CA VAL A 45 -3.19 -6.31 11.29
C VAL A 45 -4.10 -6.14 10.07
N TYR A 46 -5.34 -5.64 10.26
CA TYR A 46 -6.27 -5.43 9.15
C TYR A 46 -5.74 -4.42 8.12
N VAL A 47 -5.13 -3.32 8.58
CA VAL A 47 -4.46 -2.35 7.71
C VAL A 47 -3.22 -2.97 7.04
N GLY A 48 -2.52 -3.88 7.72
CA GLY A 48 -1.39 -4.62 7.15
C GLY A 48 -1.80 -5.48 5.95
N ILE A 49 -2.97 -6.12 6.00
CA ILE A 49 -3.54 -6.92 4.91
C ILE A 49 -3.90 -6.07 3.67
N TRP A 50 -4.07 -4.75 3.82
CA TRP A 50 -4.29 -3.88 2.67
C TRP A 50 -3.04 -3.74 1.79
N VAL A 51 -1.84 -3.90 2.33
CA VAL A 51 -0.57 -3.82 1.56
C VAL A 51 -0.55 -4.80 0.38
N PRO A 52 -0.72 -6.13 0.57
CA PRO A 52 -0.77 -7.06 -0.56
C PRO A 52 -1.96 -6.78 -1.49
N SER A 53 -3.09 -6.27 -0.99
CA SER A 53 -4.25 -5.90 -1.82
C SER A 53 -3.95 -4.71 -2.76
N ILE A 54 -3.27 -3.68 -2.26
CA ILE A 54 -2.84 -2.51 -3.06
C ILE A 54 -1.82 -2.94 -4.13
N LEU A 55 -0.84 -3.77 -3.76
CA LEU A 55 0.17 -4.27 -4.71
C LEU A 55 -0.43 -5.21 -5.75
N ALA A 56 -1.39 -6.06 -5.38
CA ALA A 56 -2.12 -6.91 -6.30
C ALA A 56 -2.94 -6.09 -7.30
N LEU A 57 -3.69 -5.07 -6.83
CA LEU A 57 -4.40 -4.14 -7.69
C LEU A 57 -3.45 -3.43 -8.65
N GLY A 58 -2.32 -2.93 -8.14
CA GLY A 58 -1.31 -2.29 -8.96
C GLY A 58 -0.74 -3.21 -10.04
N SER A 59 -0.46 -4.46 -9.68
CA SER A 59 0.00 -5.50 -10.60
C SER A 59 -1.05 -5.84 -11.65
N PHE A 60 -2.33 -5.90 -11.27
CA PHE A 60 -3.45 -6.15 -12.18
C PHE A 60 -3.59 -5.01 -13.21
N VAL A 61 -3.61 -3.76 -12.75
CA VAL A 61 -3.80 -2.58 -13.63
C VAL A 61 -2.61 -2.37 -14.57
N VAL A 62 -1.38 -2.57 -14.09
CA VAL A 62 -0.18 -2.42 -14.93
C VAL A 62 0.04 -3.64 -15.82
N GLY A 63 -0.14 -4.85 -15.28
CA GLY A 63 0.08 -6.12 -15.98
C GLY A 63 -0.95 -6.40 -17.07
N GLY A 64 -2.20 -5.98 -16.88
CA GLY A 64 -3.26 -6.12 -17.89
C GLY A 64 -3.00 -5.37 -19.20
N LYS A 65 -2.05 -4.42 -19.23
CA LYS A 65 -1.69 -3.66 -20.44
C LYS A 65 -0.77 -4.42 -21.42
N LYS A 66 -0.24 -5.59 -21.04
CA LYS A 66 0.76 -6.32 -21.85
C LYS A 66 0.18 -7.43 -22.75
N GLN A 67 -1.14 -7.58 -22.81
CA GLN A 67 -1.81 -8.70 -23.50
C GLN A 67 -2.80 -8.28 -24.60
N SER A 68 -2.59 -7.13 -25.25
CA SER A 68 -3.32 -6.75 -26.48
C SER A 68 -2.39 -6.32 -27.59
#